data_AF-A0A429MM31-F1
#
_entry.id   AF-A0A429MM31-F1
#
_cell.length_a   1.000
_cell.length_b   1.000
_cell.length_c   1.000
_cell.angle_alpha   90.00
_cell.angle_beta   90.00
_cell.angle_gamma   90.00
#
_symmetry.space_group_name_H-M   'P 1'
#
loop_
_entity.id
_entity.type
_entity.pdbx_description
1 polymer ?
#
loop_
_entity_poly.entity_id
_entity_poly.type
_entity_poly.pdbx_seq_one_letter_code
_entity_poly.pdbx_strand_id
1 'polypeptide(L)'
;HLAHPELAPELDQLPPEHAKTNSMSFILTDDLNGIRDFSCACLFFVALTDIAIFVNQYFDLPEKNFWQWAAKVIQNYQQQHPEHASRYQLFDVFAEKLRIESLTKRRLFGDRSIQIKFVDNPLAPFKLQVK
;
A
#
# COMPACT_ATOMS: atom_id res chain seq x y z
N HIS A 1 4.47 18.06 -10.25
CA HIS A 1 3.01 18.32 -10.20
C HIS A 1 2.27 17.67 -9.03
N LEU A 2 2.88 16.85 -8.16
CA LEU A 2 2.23 16.30 -6.93
C LEU A 2 2.81 16.84 -5.60
N ALA A 3 3.83 17.68 -5.66
CA ALA A 3 4.43 18.35 -4.51
C ALA A 3 4.03 19.83 -4.38
N HIS A 4 3.03 20.26 -5.17
CA HIS A 4 2.58 21.64 -5.34
C HIS A 4 1.08 21.72 -5.04
N PRO A 5 0.67 21.82 -3.77
CA PRO A 5 -0.74 21.87 -3.37
C PRO A 5 -1.51 22.99 -4.07
N GLU A 6 -0.84 24.09 -4.39
CA GLU A 6 -1.38 25.24 -5.11
C GLU A 6 -1.81 24.93 -6.56
N LEU A 7 -1.35 23.80 -7.11
CA LEU A 7 -1.70 23.33 -8.45
C LEU A 7 -2.72 22.18 -8.42
N ALA A 8 -3.25 21.82 -7.24
CA ALA A 8 -4.27 20.80 -7.14
C ALA A 8 -5.55 21.27 -7.87
N PRO A 9 -6.14 20.46 -8.76
CA PRO A 9 -7.40 20.82 -9.38
C PRO A 9 -8.51 20.86 -8.32
N GLU A 10 -9.45 21.78 -8.48
CA GLU A 10 -10.70 21.72 -7.74
C GLU A 10 -11.47 20.46 -8.17
N LEU A 11 -11.74 19.58 -7.21
CA LEU A 11 -12.50 18.37 -7.44
C LEU A 11 -13.93 18.56 -6.96
N ASP A 12 -14.89 18.22 -7.82
CA ASP A 12 -16.30 18.14 -7.42
C ASP A 12 -16.47 17.12 -6.31
N GLN A 13 -17.24 17.49 -5.29
CA GLN A 13 -17.59 16.59 -4.21
C GLN A 13 -18.48 15.47 -4.76
N LEU A 14 -18.15 14.23 -4.40
CA LEU A 14 -19.00 13.09 -4.74
C LEU A 14 -20.37 13.25 -4.06
N PRO A 15 -21.48 12.95 -4.76
CA PRO A 15 -22.81 12.99 -4.14
C PRO A 15 -22.85 12.14 -2.87
N PRO A 16 -23.52 12.57 -1.79
CA PRO A 16 -23.59 11.81 -0.54
C PRO A 16 -24.12 10.37 -0.70
N GLU A 17 -24.99 10.15 -1.69
CA GLU A 17 -25.52 8.82 -2.03
C GLU A 17 -24.43 7.86 -2.56
N HIS A 18 -23.38 8.39 -3.18
CA HIS A 18 -22.28 7.59 -3.71
C HIS A 18 -21.51 6.91 -2.57
N ALA A 19 -21.24 7.64 -1.48
CA ALA A 19 -20.58 7.10 -0.30
C ALA A 19 -21.40 6.00 0.40
N LYS A 20 -22.73 6.00 0.26
CA LYS A 20 -23.60 4.93 0.79
C LYS A 20 -23.48 3.62 0.00
N THR A 21 -23.11 3.70 -1.28
CA THR A 21 -22.94 2.53 -2.15
C THR A 21 -21.51 2.01 -2.14
N ASN A 22 -20.52 2.90 -2.02
CA ASN A 22 -19.13 2.54 -1.89
C ASN A 22 -18.43 3.55 -0.98
N SER A 23 -18.31 3.23 0.32
CA SER A 23 -17.67 4.14 1.28
C SER A 23 -16.16 4.34 1.04
N MET A 24 -15.56 3.58 0.12
CA MET A 24 -14.14 3.66 -0.24
C MET A 24 -13.88 4.34 -1.59
N SER A 25 -14.90 4.89 -2.27
CA SER A 25 -14.73 5.52 -3.59
C SER A 25 -14.36 7.00 -3.55
N PHE A 26 -13.77 7.48 -2.45
CA PHE A 26 -13.27 8.84 -2.35
C PHE A 26 -11.98 9.03 -3.15
N ILE A 27 -11.74 10.26 -3.61
CA ILE A 27 -10.51 10.65 -4.32
C ILE A 27 -9.50 11.29 -3.36
N LEU A 28 -9.98 11.98 -2.31
CA LEU A 28 -9.14 12.69 -1.34
C LEU A 28 -9.28 12.07 0.05
N THR A 29 -8.17 11.99 0.78
CA THR A 29 -8.14 11.55 2.18
C THR A 29 -6.93 12.13 2.91
N ASP A 30 -7.12 12.38 4.21
CA ASP A 30 -6.04 12.77 5.13
C ASP A 30 -5.45 11.54 5.86
N ASP A 31 -5.97 10.33 5.60
CA ASP A 31 -5.44 9.08 6.14
C ASP A 31 -4.18 8.65 5.40
N LEU A 32 -3.04 9.19 5.84
CA LEU A 32 -1.72 8.89 5.28
C LEU A 32 -1.37 7.40 5.34
N ASN A 33 -1.73 6.73 6.44
CA ASN A 33 -1.56 5.28 6.57
C ASN A 33 -2.43 4.55 5.55
N GLY A 34 -3.64 5.04 5.31
CA GLY A 34 -4.52 4.53 4.27
C GLY A 34 -3.96 4.67 2.86
N ILE A 35 -3.32 5.78 2.53
CA ILE A 35 -2.64 5.98 1.23
C ILE A 35 -1.49 4.98 1.06
N ARG A 36 -0.64 4.85 2.08
CA ARG A 36 0.45 3.85 2.09
C ARG A 36 -0.13 2.45 1.92
N ASP A 37 -1.07 2.07 2.78
CA ASP A 37 -1.61 0.72 2.85
C ASP A 37 -2.36 0.34 1.59
N PHE A 38 -3.09 1.27 0.97
CA PHE A 38 -3.74 1.05 -0.32
C PHE A 38 -2.71 0.78 -1.42
N SER A 39 -1.67 1.61 -1.49
CA SER A 39 -0.59 1.45 -2.48
C SER A 39 0.14 0.10 -2.30
N CYS A 40 0.49 -0.24 -1.06
CA CYS A 40 1.13 -1.51 -0.73
C CYS A 40 0.19 -2.71 -0.95
N ALA A 41 -1.10 -2.60 -0.65
CA ALA A 41 -2.05 -3.68 -0.89
C ALA A 41 -2.22 -3.95 -2.39
N CYS A 42 -2.41 -2.91 -3.20
CA CYS A 42 -2.56 -3.06 -4.64
C CYS A 42 -1.28 -3.60 -5.29
N LEU A 43 -0.12 -3.03 -4.95
CA LEU A 43 1.12 -3.45 -5.60
C LEU A 43 1.66 -4.75 -5.00
N PHE A 44 1.80 -4.85 -3.68
CA PHE A 44 2.41 -6.03 -3.06
C PHE A 44 1.43 -7.18 -3.01
N PHE A 45 0.26 -7.00 -2.38
CA PHE A 45 -0.65 -8.10 -2.12
C PHE A 45 -1.38 -8.60 -3.37
N VAL A 46 -1.84 -7.70 -4.25
CA VAL A 46 -2.62 -8.07 -5.44
C VAL A 46 -1.74 -8.41 -6.65
N ALA A 47 -0.57 -7.77 -6.81
CA ALA A 47 0.26 -7.98 -7.99
C ALA A 47 1.54 -8.78 -7.70
N LEU A 48 2.42 -8.30 -6.82
CA LEU A 48 3.74 -8.91 -6.63
C LEU A 48 3.69 -10.25 -5.90
N THR A 49 2.73 -10.47 -5.00
CA THR A 49 2.57 -11.76 -4.30
C THR A 49 2.32 -12.91 -5.28
N ASP A 50 1.51 -12.71 -6.31
CA ASP A 50 1.25 -13.76 -7.32
C ASP A 50 2.54 -14.13 -8.06
N ILE A 51 3.38 -13.13 -8.36
CA ILE A 51 4.70 -13.36 -8.95
C ILE A 51 5.63 -14.10 -7.98
N ALA A 52 5.65 -13.70 -6.71
CA ALA A 52 6.47 -14.33 -5.66
C ALA A 52 6.10 -15.82 -5.48
N ILE A 53 4.80 -16.12 -5.43
CA ILE A 53 4.27 -17.49 -5.34
C ILE A 53 4.67 -18.27 -6.60
N PHE A 54 4.50 -17.69 -7.79
CA PHE A 54 4.83 -18.33 -9.05
C PHE A 54 6.32 -18.70 -9.13
N VAL A 55 7.23 -17.77 -8.83
CA VAL A 55 8.67 -18.07 -8.91
C VAL A 55 9.11 -19.07 -7.85
N ASN A 56 8.48 -19.07 -6.67
CA ASN A 56 8.72 -20.07 -5.64
C ASN A 56 8.27 -21.47 -6.09
N GLN A 57 7.10 -21.59 -6.71
CA GLN A 57 6.54 -22.88 -7.14
C GLN A 57 7.27 -23.48 -8.34
N TYR A 58 7.67 -22.65 -9.32
CA TYR A 58 8.16 -23.15 -10.61
C TYR A 58 9.67 -23.01 -10.81
N PHE A 59 10.37 -22.24 -9.96
CA PHE A 59 11.79 -21.92 -10.14
C PHE A 59 12.62 -22.10 -8.85
N ASP A 60 12.06 -22.70 -7.80
CA ASP A 60 12.72 -22.92 -6.49
C ASP A 60 13.34 -21.64 -5.91
N LEU A 61 12.67 -20.50 -6.15
CA LEU A 61 13.08 -19.20 -5.62
C LEU A 61 12.24 -18.85 -4.38
N PRO A 62 12.80 -18.90 -3.16
CA PRO A 62 12.04 -18.60 -1.95
C PRO A 62 11.42 -17.21 -1.98
N GLU A 63 10.16 -17.08 -1.56
CA GLU A 63 9.44 -15.79 -1.51
C GLU A 63 10.22 -14.73 -0.71
N LYS A 64 10.92 -15.14 0.35
CA LYS A 64 11.78 -14.25 1.15
C LYS A 64 12.85 -13.55 0.28
N ASN A 65 13.44 -14.26 -0.69
CA ASN A 65 14.45 -13.68 -1.58
C ASN A 65 13.82 -12.68 -2.54
N PHE A 66 12.63 -12.99 -3.07
CA PHE A 66 11.86 -12.08 -3.91
C PHE A 66 11.57 -10.76 -3.18
N TRP A 67 11.06 -10.84 -1.95
CA TRP A 67 10.75 -9.65 -1.15
C TRP A 67 12.00 -8.89 -0.69
N GLN A 68 13.11 -9.58 -0.45
CA GLN A 68 14.40 -8.94 -0.20
C GLN A 68 14.86 -8.11 -1.41
N TRP A 69 14.67 -8.59 -2.64
CA TRP A 69 15.00 -7.82 -3.85
C TRP A 69 14.08 -6.62 -4.03
N ALA A 70 12.77 -6.78 -3.81
CA ALA A 70 11.82 -5.67 -3.82
C ALA A 70 12.21 -4.59 -2.79
N ALA A 71 12.54 -4.99 -1.56
CA ALA A 71 13.06 -4.09 -0.54
C ALA A 71 14.31 -3.34 -0.99
N LYS A 72 15.26 -4.05 -1.62
CA LYS A 72 16.51 -3.46 -2.12
C LYS A 72 16.27 -2.42 -3.20
N VAL A 73 15.32 -2.65 -4.11
CA VAL A 73 14.94 -1.65 -5.14
C VAL A 73 14.44 -0.37 -4.49
N ILE A 74 13.55 -0.48 -3.50
CA ILE A 74 13.00 0.67 -2.76
C ILE A 74 14.12 1.39 -2.00
N GLN A 75 14.97 0.66 -1.28
CA GLN A 75 16.06 1.24 -0.49
C GLN A 75 17.09 1.95 -1.37
N ASN A 76 17.45 1.36 -2.51
CA ASN A 76 18.35 2.00 -3.48
C ASN A 76 17.75 3.33 -3.98
N TYR A 77 16.45 3.36 -4.27
CA TYR A 77 15.76 4.60 -4.65
C TYR A 77 15.82 5.64 -3.52
N GLN A 78 15.52 5.24 -2.27
CA GLN A 78 15.58 6.14 -1.12
C GLN A 78 16.99 6.72 -0.89
N GLN A 79 18.04 5.92 -1.12
CA GLN A 79 19.43 6.37 -1.03
C GLN A 79 19.81 7.34 -2.15
N GLN A 80 19.30 7.15 -3.36
CA GLN A 80 19.53 8.04 -4.51
C GLN A 80 18.78 9.36 -4.38
N HIS A 81 17.69 9.38 -3.61
CA HIS A 81 16.80 10.54 -3.43
C HIS A 81 16.60 10.90 -1.95
N PRO A 82 17.67 11.29 -1.22
CA PRO A 82 17.58 11.62 0.21
C PRO A 82 16.72 12.87 0.49
N GLU A 83 16.50 13.74 -0.49
CA GLU A 83 15.64 14.93 -0.40
C GLU A 83 14.19 14.62 -0.03
N HIS A 84 13.76 13.36 -0.16
CA HIS A 84 12.42 12.90 0.17
C HIS A 84 12.33 12.16 1.51
N ALA A 85 13.37 12.22 2.35
CA ALA A 85 13.43 11.49 3.64
C ALA A 85 12.17 11.67 4.52
N SER A 86 11.64 12.89 4.61
CA SER A 86 10.41 13.17 5.38
C SER A 86 9.19 12.45 4.80
N ARG A 87 9.11 12.30 3.48
CA ARG A 87 8.02 11.56 2.81
C ARG A 87 8.18 10.05 2.99
N TYR A 88 9.40 9.52 3.01
CA TYR A 88 9.63 8.11 3.31
C TYR A 88 9.18 7.73 4.72
N GLN A 89 9.41 8.62 5.69
CA GLN A 89 8.91 8.43 7.07
C GLN A 89 7.37 8.52 7.13
N LEU A 90 6.78 9.46 6.38
CA LEU A 90 5.33 9.64 6.34
C LEU A 90 4.60 8.44 5.71
N PHE A 91 5.18 7.89 4.65
CA PHE A 91 4.65 6.74 3.91
C PHE A 91 5.57 5.53 4.07
N ASP A 92 5.79 5.11 5.31
CA ASP A 92 6.70 4.00 5.64
C ASP A 92 6.23 2.65 5.09
N VAL A 93 6.61 2.34 3.85
CA VAL A 93 6.29 1.07 3.17
C VAL A 93 6.90 -0.16 3.84
N PHE A 94 7.73 0.01 4.88
CA PHE A 94 8.30 -1.06 5.70
C PHE A 94 7.60 -1.24 7.05
N ALA A 95 6.46 -0.57 7.29
CA ALA A 95 5.66 -0.74 8.50
C ALA A 95 5.32 -2.23 8.74
N GLU A 96 5.30 -2.68 10.00
CA GLU A 96 5.14 -4.10 10.36
C GLU A 96 3.86 -4.73 9.81
N LYS A 97 2.77 -3.97 9.83
CA LYS A 97 1.44 -4.41 9.41
C LYS A 97 0.88 -3.48 8.35
N LEU A 98 0.20 -4.06 7.37
CA LEU A 98 -0.57 -3.35 6.36
C LEU A 98 -2.07 -3.56 6.59
N ARG A 99 -2.84 -2.49 6.44
CA ARG A 99 -4.30 -2.54 6.44
C ARG A 99 -4.82 -2.96 5.06
N ILE A 100 -5.54 -4.07 4.98
CA ILE A 100 -6.18 -4.49 3.73
C ILE A 100 -7.68 -4.73 3.90
N GLU A 101 -8.42 -4.50 2.82
CA GLU A 101 -9.85 -4.79 2.76
C GLU A 101 -10.09 -6.30 2.58
N SER A 102 -11.03 -6.83 3.35
CA SER A 102 -11.50 -8.22 3.23
C SER A 102 -12.55 -8.32 2.12
N LEU A 103 -12.12 -8.31 0.86
CA LEU A 103 -12.99 -8.33 -0.32
C LEU A 103 -14.00 -9.50 -0.31
N THR A 104 -13.59 -10.68 0.17
CA THR A 104 -14.52 -11.83 0.31
C THR A 104 -15.62 -11.55 1.33
N LYS A 105 -15.30 -10.97 2.50
CA LYS A 105 -16.31 -10.60 3.50
C LYS A 105 -17.26 -9.54 2.94
N ARG A 106 -16.74 -8.56 2.21
CA ARG A 106 -17.54 -7.54 1.54
C ARG A 106 -18.55 -8.17 0.57
N ARG A 107 -18.14 -9.14 -0.25
CA ARG A 107 -19.05 -9.87 -1.16
C ARG A 107 -20.13 -10.66 -0.43
N LEU A 108 -19.83 -11.19 0.75
CA LEU A 108 -20.76 -12.02 1.54
C LEU A 108 -21.73 -11.20 2.41
N PHE A 109 -21.27 -10.07 2.96
CA PHE A 109 -22.01 -9.31 3.96
C PHE A 109 -22.43 -7.90 3.49
N GLY A 110 -22.02 -7.50 2.29
CA GLY A 110 -22.25 -6.18 1.71
C GLY A 110 -21.41 -5.07 2.34
N ASP A 111 -21.72 -3.83 1.95
CA ASP A 111 -20.90 -2.64 2.25
C ASP A 111 -21.38 -1.89 3.51
N ARG A 112 -22.14 -2.56 4.39
CA ARG A 112 -22.68 -1.94 5.62
C ARG A 112 -21.59 -1.43 6.56
N SER A 113 -20.41 -2.02 6.52
CA SER A 113 -19.21 -1.54 7.21
C SER A 113 -17.95 -1.99 6.48
N ILE A 114 -16.91 -1.16 6.51
CA ILE A 114 -15.63 -1.48 5.90
C ILE A 114 -14.99 -2.65 6.65
N GLN A 115 -14.77 -3.74 5.94
CA GLN A 115 -14.21 -4.97 6.51
C GLN A 115 -12.69 -4.94 6.42
N ILE A 116 -12.02 -4.32 7.40
CA ILE A 116 -10.57 -4.23 7.46
C ILE A 116 -9.95 -5.44 8.16
N LYS A 117 -8.78 -5.89 7.67
CA LYS A 117 -7.86 -6.73 8.43
C LYS A 117 -6.43 -6.20 8.33
N PHE A 118 -5.62 -6.48 9.34
CA PHE A 118 -4.18 -6.20 9.32
C PHE A 118 -3.42 -7.48 8.97
N VAL A 119 -2.47 -7.37 8.05
CA VAL A 119 -1.61 -8.48 7.61
C VAL A 119 -0.14 -8.11 7.79
N ASP A 120 0.71 -9.12 7.95
CA ASP A 120 2.16 -8.93 7.96
C ASP A 120 2.63 -8.33 6.63
N ASN A 121 3.47 -7.30 6.73
CA ASN A 121 4.11 -6.71 5.57
C ASN A 121 5.32 -7.56 5.16
N PRO A 122 5.39 -8.10 3.94
CA PRO A 122 6.54 -8.90 3.50
C PRO A 122 7.84 -8.08 3.45
N LEU A 123 7.77 -6.75 3.39
CA LEU A 123 8.94 -5.89 3.41
C LEU A 123 9.46 -5.59 4.83
N ALA A 124 8.62 -5.67 5.86
CA ALA A 124 8.99 -5.27 7.23
C ALA A 124 10.28 -5.93 7.76
N PRO A 125 10.54 -7.23 7.52
CA PRO A 125 11.79 -7.88 7.95
C PRO A 125 13.07 -7.27 7.34
N PHE A 126 12.95 -6.49 6.27
CA PHE A 126 14.07 -5.89 5.56
C PHE A 126 14.23 -4.40 5.86
N LYS A 127 13.45 -3.84 6.78
CA LYS A 127 13.59 -2.45 7.20
C LYS A 127 15.01 -2.22 7.75
N LEU A 128 15.74 -1.25 7.20
CA LEU A 128 17.04 -0.89 7.74
C LEU A 128 16.85 -0.30 9.13
N GLN A 129 17.62 -0.79 10.10
CA GLN A 129 17.69 -0.15 11.41
C GLN A 129 18.36 1.21 11.21
N VAL A 130 17.66 2.27 11.58
CA VAL A 130 18.27 3.60 11.70
C VAL A 130 19.25 3.50 12.86
N LYS A 131 20.55 3.68 12.58
CA LYS A 131 21.58 3.81 13.61
C LYS A 131 21.45 5.16 14.32
#